data_AF-A0A922SRC2-F1
#
_entry.id   AF-A0A922SRC2-F1
#
_cell.length_a   1.000
_cell.length_b   1.000
_cell.length_c   1.000
_cell.angle_alpha   90.00
_cell.angle_beta   90.00
_cell.angle_gamma   90.00
#
_symmetry.space_group_name_H-M   'P 1'
#
loop_
_entity.id
_entity.type
_entity.pdbx_description
1 polymer ?
#
loop_
_entity_poly.entity_id
_entity_poly.type
_entity_poly.pdbx_seq_one_letter_code
_entity_poly.pdbx_strand_id
1 'polypeptide(L)'
;MFLKALCVLAVYAVVAAFAHEAHSSQFLHKHDHHHQKVEFKDKHGHHHYDYYTPPKYEFGYKVKDPHTHDHKSQHEHRHHDSVKGHYSLKEPDNHHERDVHYHADKHSGFVS
;
A
#
# COMPACT_ATOMS: atom_id res chain seq x y z
N MET A 1 -39.28 7.37 -37.07
CA MET A 1 -39.19 7.31 -35.58
C MET A 1 -38.25 6.21 -35.12
N PHE A 2 -38.24 5.03 -35.76
CA PHE A 2 -37.33 3.92 -35.44
C PHE A 2 -35.82 4.22 -35.57
N LEU A 3 -35.37 4.91 -36.63
CA LEU A 3 -33.95 5.22 -36.81
C LEU A 3 -33.39 6.16 -35.72
N LYS A 4 -34.21 7.11 -35.24
CA LYS A 4 -33.84 8.02 -34.14
C LYS A 4 -33.69 7.26 -32.81
N ALA A 5 -34.59 6.31 -32.53
CA ALA A 5 -34.51 5.47 -31.35
C ALA A 5 -33.26 4.56 -31.38
N LEU A 6 -32.91 4.04 -32.56
CA LEU A 6 -31.71 3.21 -32.75
C LEU A 6 -30.41 4.02 -32.56
N CYS A 7 -30.37 5.26 -33.04
CA CYS A 7 -29.25 6.17 -32.77
C CYS A 7 -29.11 6.50 -31.27
N VAL A 8 -30.21 6.77 -30.56
CA VAL A 8 -30.15 7.06 -29.12
C VAL A 8 -29.68 5.84 -28.33
N LEU A 9 -30.14 4.64 -28.65
CA LEU A 9 -29.67 3.40 -28.02
C LEU A 9 -28.19 3.12 -28.32
N ALA A 10 -27.73 3.35 -29.54
CA ALA A 10 -26.33 3.22 -29.90
C ALA A 10 -25.45 4.21 -29.14
N VAL A 11 -25.86 5.48 -29.05
CA VAL A 11 -25.16 6.50 -28.23
C VAL A 11 -25.14 6.11 -26.76
N TYR A 12 -26.25 5.60 -26.22
CA TYR A 12 -26.32 5.17 -24.82
C TYR A 12 -25.41 3.97 -24.54
N ALA A 13 -25.36 2.99 -25.46
CA ALA A 13 -24.47 1.84 -25.35
C ALA A 13 -22.99 2.25 -25.42
N VAL A 14 -22.65 3.22 -26.27
CA VAL A 14 -21.32 3.82 -26.38
C VAL A 14 -20.96 4.53 -25.07
N VAL A 15 -21.83 5.38 -24.52
CA VAL A 15 -21.61 6.09 -23.25
C VAL A 15 -21.45 5.11 -22.08
N ALA A 16 -22.28 4.08 -22.00
CA ALA A 16 -22.18 3.04 -20.97
C ALA A 16 -20.88 2.22 -21.10
N ALA A 17 -20.40 1.95 -22.33
CA ALA A 17 -19.15 1.22 -22.57
C ALA A 17 -17.90 2.02 -22.16
N PHE A 18 -17.98 3.35 -22.10
CA PHE A 18 -16.88 4.22 -21.66
C PHE A 18 -16.98 4.65 -20.19
N ALA A 19 -17.95 4.13 -19.44
CA ALA A 19 -18.01 4.29 -17.98
C ALA A 19 -16.93 3.40 -17.33
N HIS A 20 -15.68 3.85 -17.36
CA HIS A 20 -14.59 3.20 -16.62
C HIS A 20 -14.61 3.67 -15.16
N GLU A 21 -14.78 2.72 -14.24
CA GLU A 21 -14.70 2.99 -12.80
C GLU A 21 -13.24 3.06 -12.34
N ALA A 22 -12.93 4.11 -11.57
CA ALA A 22 -11.67 4.24 -10.86
C ALA A 22 -11.75 3.46 -9.53
N HIS A 23 -10.74 2.65 -9.25
CA HIS A 23 -10.66 1.86 -8.02
C HIS A 23 -9.41 2.22 -7.22
N SER A 24 -9.58 2.38 -5.91
CA SER A 24 -8.48 2.46 -4.97
C SER A 24 -8.74 1.55 -3.77
N SER A 25 -7.68 1.08 -3.12
CA SER A 25 -7.79 0.36 -1.86
C SER A 25 -6.52 0.53 -1.06
N GLN A 26 -6.66 0.53 0.26
CA GLN A 26 -5.54 0.42 1.20
C GLN A 26 -5.86 -0.61 2.28
N PHE A 27 -4.83 -1.18 2.88
CA PHE A 27 -4.97 -1.99 4.09
C PHE A 27 -3.77 -1.78 5.02
N LEU A 28 -3.99 -2.00 6.31
CA LEU A 28 -2.97 -2.08 7.33
C LEU A 28 -3.32 -3.21 8.30
N HIS A 29 -2.51 -4.25 8.31
CA HIS A 29 -2.60 -5.35 9.27
C HIS A 29 -1.49 -5.16 10.31
N LYS A 30 -1.87 -4.84 11.54
CA LYS A 30 -0.94 -4.81 12.68
C LYS A 30 -0.96 -6.15 13.38
N HIS A 31 0.22 -6.65 13.74
CA HIS A 31 0.36 -7.87 14.52
C HIS A 31 0.78 -7.52 15.94
N ASP A 32 -0.21 -7.32 16.81
CA ASP A 32 0.02 -7.10 18.23
C ASP A 32 0.27 -8.46 18.89
N HIS A 33 1.55 -8.81 19.05
CA HIS A 33 1.99 -10.04 19.71
C HIS A 33 1.98 -9.90 21.25
N HIS A 34 2.18 -11.03 21.94
CA HIS A 34 2.37 -11.03 23.40
C HIS A 34 3.53 -10.10 23.79
N HIS A 35 3.25 -9.18 24.70
CA HIS A 35 4.23 -8.27 25.26
C HIS A 35 5.28 -9.06 26.05
N GLN A 36 6.55 -8.72 25.85
CA GLN A 36 7.63 -9.22 26.67
C GLN A 36 7.83 -8.28 27.86
N LYS A 37 7.83 -8.84 29.09
CA LYS A 37 8.18 -8.09 30.29
C LYS A 37 9.67 -7.77 30.24
N VAL A 38 10.01 -6.49 30.26
CA VAL A 38 11.38 -5.98 30.32
C VAL A 38 11.60 -5.41 31.71
N GLU A 39 12.67 -5.81 32.38
CA GLU A 39 13.02 -5.30 33.70
C GLU A 39 14.28 -4.45 33.57
N PHE A 40 14.25 -3.22 34.11
CA PHE A 40 15.42 -2.38 34.18
C PHE A 40 15.61 -1.83 35.60
N LYS A 41 16.87 -1.81 36.02
CA LYS A 41 17.27 -1.30 37.33
C LYS A 41 17.82 0.10 37.18
N ASP A 42 17.26 1.06 37.91
CA ASP A 42 17.78 2.43 37.88
C ASP A 42 19.05 2.59 38.72
N LYS A 43 19.67 3.77 38.65
CA LYS A 43 20.91 4.09 39.38
C LYS A 43 20.73 4.09 40.91
N HIS A 44 19.50 4.09 41.41
CA HIS A 44 19.14 4.05 42.82
C HIS A 44 18.78 2.63 43.29
N GLY A 45 18.83 1.65 42.38
CA GLY A 45 18.56 0.25 42.68
C GLY A 45 17.08 -0.14 42.68
N HIS A 46 16.19 0.74 42.21
CA HIS A 46 14.78 0.40 42.04
C HIS A 46 14.58 -0.40 40.75
N HIS A 47 13.71 -1.40 40.84
CA HIS A 47 13.34 -2.27 39.73
C HIS A 47 12.10 -1.70 39.04
N HIS A 48 12.22 -1.41 37.75
CA HIS A 48 11.14 -0.97 36.90
C HIS A 48 10.78 -2.08 35.91
N TYR A 49 9.49 -2.21 35.61
CA TYR A 49 8.99 -3.18 34.65
C TYR A 49 8.29 -2.45 33.51
N ASP A 50 8.70 -2.76 32.28
CA ASP A 50 8.09 -2.28 31.05
C ASP A 50 7.58 -3.48 30.23
N TYR A 51 6.74 -3.20 29.25
CA TYR A 51 6.13 -4.18 28.36
C TYR A 51 6.47 -3.82 26.93
N TYR A 52 7.38 -4.57 26.32
CA TYR A 52 7.82 -4.35 24.95
C TYR A 52 7.13 -5.32 23.99
N THR A 53 6.55 -4.78 22.92
CA THR A 53 6.03 -5.57 21.80
C THR A 53 6.80 -5.18 20.53
N PRO A 54 7.52 -6.12 19.89
CA PRO A 54 8.22 -5.85 18.65
C PRO A 54 7.25 -5.34 17.57
N PRO A 55 7.58 -4.25 16.86
CA PRO A 55 6.71 -3.73 15.82
C PRO A 55 6.63 -4.72 14.65
N LYS A 56 5.40 -5.05 14.25
CA LYS A 56 5.13 -5.91 13.09
C LYS A 56 3.85 -5.48 12.39
N TYR A 57 3.95 -5.25 11.08
CA TYR A 57 2.79 -4.90 10.25
C TYR A 57 2.95 -5.37 8.82
N GLU A 58 1.83 -5.43 8.12
CA GLU A 58 1.74 -5.45 6.67
C GLU A 58 0.87 -4.27 6.23
N PHE A 59 1.31 -3.56 5.21
CA PHE A 59 0.66 -2.39 4.66
C PHE A 59 0.65 -2.50 3.14
N GLY A 60 -0.42 -2.04 2.51
CA GLY A 60 -0.42 -1.88 1.06
C GLY A 60 -1.50 -0.95 0.58
N TYR A 61 -1.27 -0.37 -0.59
CA TYR A 61 -2.29 0.36 -1.33
C TYR A 61 -2.16 0.12 -2.83
N LYS A 62 -3.25 0.39 -3.55
CA LYS A 62 -3.28 0.41 -5.01
C LYS A 62 -4.27 1.44 -5.52
N VAL A 63 -3.94 2.02 -6.67
CA VAL A 63 -4.81 2.89 -7.47
C VAL A 63 -4.83 2.35 -8.88
N LYS A 64 -6.04 2.21 -9.43
CA LYS A 64 -6.30 1.87 -10.82
C LYS A 64 -7.38 2.80 -11.33
N ASP A 65 -6.98 3.87 -11.97
CA ASP A 65 -7.86 4.87 -12.56
C ASP A 65 -7.61 4.96 -14.08
N PRO A 66 -8.48 4.34 -14.90
CA PRO A 66 -8.36 4.40 -16.35
C PRO A 66 -8.56 5.80 -16.94
N HIS A 67 -9.22 6.72 -16.23
CA HIS A 67 -9.52 8.06 -16.70
C HIS A 67 -8.32 9.00 -16.52
N THR A 68 -7.65 8.94 -15.37
CA THR A 68 -6.42 9.72 -15.13
C THR A 68 -5.15 8.99 -15.57
N HIS A 69 -5.27 7.73 -15.97
CA HIS A 69 -4.16 6.81 -16.21
C HIS A 69 -3.28 6.59 -14.97
N ASP A 70 -3.81 6.82 -13.78
CA ASP A 70 -3.12 6.51 -12.54
C ASP A 70 -3.18 5.00 -12.27
N HIS A 71 -2.04 4.34 -12.49
CA HIS A 71 -1.81 2.95 -12.18
C HIS A 71 -0.58 2.84 -11.26
N LYS A 72 -0.83 2.58 -9.97
CA LYS A 72 0.24 2.41 -8.99
C LYS A 72 -0.14 1.45 -7.87
N SER A 73 0.86 0.83 -7.26
CA SER A 73 0.70 0.01 -6.07
C SER A 73 1.93 0.09 -5.18
N GLN A 74 1.74 -0.19 -3.90
CA GLN A 74 2.82 -0.39 -2.93
C GLN A 74 2.42 -1.49 -1.97
N HIS A 75 3.40 -2.29 -1.57
CA HIS A 75 3.26 -3.22 -0.46
C HIS A 75 4.52 -3.16 0.41
N GLU A 76 4.33 -3.08 1.72
CA GLU A 76 5.40 -3.02 2.70
C GLU A 76 5.06 -3.92 3.90
N HIS A 77 6.06 -4.64 4.41
CA HIS A 77 5.94 -5.30 5.70
C HIS A 77 7.12 -4.94 6.59
N ARG A 78 6.83 -4.84 7.88
CA ARG A 78 7.84 -4.65 8.92
C ARG A 78 7.86 -5.83 9.85
N HIS A 79 9.08 -6.26 10.19
CA HIS A 79 9.32 -7.19 11.26
C HIS A 79 10.49 -6.69 12.12
N HIS A 80 10.18 -6.25 13.34
CA HIS A 80 11.16 -5.68 14.26
C HIS A 80 11.84 -4.44 13.65
N ASP A 81 13.15 -4.51 13.43
CA ASP A 81 13.95 -3.42 12.85
C ASP A 81 14.12 -3.55 11.33
N SER A 82 13.54 -4.58 10.71
CA SER A 82 13.58 -4.79 9.27
C SER A 82 12.29 -4.34 8.61
N VAL A 83 12.40 -3.54 7.57
CA VAL A 83 11.30 -3.19 6.66
C VAL A 83 11.64 -3.66 5.26
N LYS A 84 10.69 -4.26 4.57
CA LYS A 84 10.82 -4.64 3.17
C LYS A 84 9.56 -4.28 2.43
N GLY A 85 9.72 -3.73 1.24
CA GLY A 85 8.59 -3.40 0.41
C GLY A 85 8.93 -3.32 -1.07
N HIS A 86 7.91 -3.08 -1.85
CA HIS A 86 8.04 -2.74 -3.25
C HIS A 86 6.96 -1.74 -3.62
N TYR A 87 7.23 -0.97 -4.67
CA TYR A 87 6.20 -0.17 -5.33
C TYR A 87 6.26 -0.37 -6.83
N SER A 88 5.09 -0.30 -7.47
CA SER A 88 4.93 -0.17 -8.91
C SER A 88 4.29 1.18 -9.24
N LEU A 89 4.82 1.84 -10.27
CA LEU A 89 4.23 3.04 -10.84
C LEU A 89 4.33 2.98 -12.36
N LYS A 90 3.18 3.00 -13.02
CA LYS A 90 3.13 3.21 -14.47
C LYS A 90 3.50 4.66 -14.79
N GLU A 91 4.43 4.85 -15.70
CA GLU A 91 4.88 6.19 -16.09
C GLU A 91 3.80 6.95 -16.87
N PRO A 92 3.81 8.29 -16.85
CA PRO A 92 2.77 9.11 -17.49
C PRO A 92 2.66 8.89 -19.00
N ASP A 93 3.74 8.44 -19.65
CA ASP A 93 3.79 8.13 -21.07
C ASP A 93 3.19 6.75 -21.41
N ASN A 94 2.78 5.99 -20.40
CA ASN A 94 2.24 4.62 -20.49
C ASN A 94 3.19 3.59 -21.14
N HIS A 95 4.47 3.92 -21.37
CA HIS A 95 5.43 3.04 -22.04
C HIS A 95 6.23 2.18 -21.06
N HIS A 96 6.43 2.66 -19.84
CA HIS A 96 7.24 1.98 -18.84
C HIS A 96 6.52 1.88 -17.50
N GLU A 97 6.85 0.83 -16.76
CA GLU A 97 6.42 0.62 -15.38
C GLU A 97 7.68 0.56 -14.52
N ARG A 98 7.78 1.44 -13.53
CA ARG A 98 8.83 1.37 -12.53
C ARG A 98 8.42 0.35 -11.49
N ASP A 99 9.22 -0.68 -11.32
CA ASP A 99 9.13 -1.64 -10.23
C ASP A 99 10.38 -1.52 -9.37
N VAL A 100 10.21 -1.17 -8.11
CA VAL A 100 11.32 -0.93 -7.18
C VAL A 100 11.09 -1.70 -5.90
N HIS A 101 12.05 -2.54 -5.56
CA HIS A 101 12.12 -3.27 -4.31
C HIS A 101 13.06 -2.56 -3.35
N TYR A 102 12.63 -2.35 -2.11
CA TYR A 102 13.45 -1.70 -1.10
C TYR A 102 13.48 -2.50 0.20
N HIS A 103 14.54 -2.27 0.96
CA HIS A 103 14.75 -2.84 2.27
C HIS A 103 15.39 -1.79 3.18
N ALA A 104 15.03 -1.82 4.46
CA ALA A 104 15.67 -1.02 5.48
C ALA A 104 15.94 -1.83 6.75
N ASP A 105 17.16 -1.69 7.30
CA ASP A 105 17.52 -2.24 8.61
C ASP A 105 18.53 -1.37 9.37
N LYS A 106 18.80 -1.74 10.62
CA LYS A 106 19.70 -1.01 11.54
C LYS A 106 21.16 -0.93 11.08
N HIS A 107 21.61 -1.89 10.28
CA HIS A 107 22.99 -2.00 9.81
C HIS A 107 23.20 -1.33 8.45
N SER A 108 22.32 -1.62 7.49
CA SER A 108 22.45 -1.15 6.10
C SER A 108 21.77 0.19 5.84
N GLY A 109 20.86 0.63 6.72
CA GLY A 109 20.00 1.78 6.44
C GLY A 109 19.00 1.44 5.34
N PHE A 110 18.56 2.44 4.57
CA PHE A 110 17.61 2.26 3.46
C PHE A 110 18.36 1.94 2.15
N VAL A 111 17.87 0.93 1.41
CA VAL A 111 18.39 0.51 0.09
C VAL A 111 17.21 0.21 -0.83
N SER A 112 17.28 0.63 -2.10
CA SER A 112 16.27 0.45 -3.15
C SER A 112 16.89 0.21 -4.52
#